data_AF-A0A822C4S3-F1
#
_entry.id   AF-A0A822C4S3-F1
#
_cell.length_a   1.000
_cell.length_b   1.000
_cell.length_c   1.000
_cell.angle_alpha   90.00
_cell.angle_beta   90.00
_cell.angle_gamma   90.00
#
_symmetry.space_group_name_H-M   'P 1'
#
loop_
_entity.id
_entity.type
_entity.pdbx_description
1 polymer ?
#
loop_
_entity_poly.entity_id
_entity_poly.type
_entity_poly.pdbx_seq_one_letter_code
_entity_poly.pdbx_strand_id
1 'polypeptide(L)'
;IKNSEKFSINLYTGASIGDELDRVLACIERLKLKIPYQSHSDLRKLINQGKVNFIDIHLCHVSRYIREEIFSSIDVAIVETSLAKDIYIELNEAHSLDMKNLHDNYLPELYTERSINIDYVDDRISTPDVRVNPKRIKGIVLTNKYDSSSGHYLFYLFNNKIC
;
A
#
# COMPACT_ATOMS: atom_id res chain seq x y z
N ILE A 1 -32.48 1.31 6.58
CA ILE A 1 -31.15 0.91 6.05
C ILE A 1 -31.39 -0.33 5.17
N LYS A 2 -31.65 -0.12 3.87
CA LYS A 2 -31.89 -1.18 2.88
C LYS A 2 -30.73 -1.13 1.88
N ASN A 3 -30.28 -2.30 1.44
CA ASN A 3 -29.07 -2.63 0.66
C ASN A 3 -27.78 -2.83 1.48
N SER A 4 -27.70 -4.00 2.15
CA SER A 4 -26.44 -4.65 2.54
C SER A 4 -25.76 -5.21 1.29
N GLU A 5 -25.34 -4.36 0.37
CA GLU A 5 -24.53 -4.81 -0.76
C GLU A 5 -23.25 -5.48 -0.25
N LYS A 6 -22.90 -6.62 -0.84
CA LYS A 6 -21.70 -7.39 -0.53
C LYS A 6 -20.47 -6.61 -1.01
N PHE A 7 -20.07 -5.60 -0.25
CA PHE A 7 -18.83 -4.88 -0.47
C PHE A 7 -17.65 -5.82 -0.16
N SER A 8 -16.69 -5.98 -1.07
CA SER A 8 -15.42 -6.64 -0.83
C SER A 8 -14.33 -5.89 -1.58
N ILE A 9 -13.11 -5.92 -1.05
CA ILE A 9 -11.98 -5.16 -1.58
C ILE A 9 -10.88 -6.08 -2.10
N ASN A 10 -10.16 -5.61 -3.11
CA ASN A 10 -8.83 -6.11 -3.44
C ASN A 10 -7.79 -5.22 -2.74
N LEU A 11 -6.83 -5.81 -2.02
CA LEU A 11 -5.82 -5.10 -1.25
C LEU A 11 -4.42 -5.36 -1.80
N TYR A 12 -3.74 -4.27 -2.15
CA TYR A 12 -2.35 -4.26 -2.57
C TYR A 12 -1.55 -3.49 -1.52
N THR A 13 -0.46 -4.08 -1.05
CA THR A 13 0.43 -3.48 -0.05
C THR A 13 1.87 -3.49 -0.54
N GLY A 14 2.78 -2.86 0.21
CA GLY A 14 4.22 -3.04 -0.01
C GLY A 14 4.69 -4.45 0.36
N ALA A 15 4.41 -4.87 1.60
CA ALA A 15 4.74 -6.20 2.11
C ALA A 15 3.68 -6.67 3.14
N SER A 16 4.10 -7.24 4.27
CA SER A 16 3.21 -7.56 5.39
C SER A 16 2.70 -6.30 6.07
N ILE A 17 1.56 -6.47 6.75
CA ILE A 17 0.90 -5.43 7.52
C ILE A 17 0.53 -5.99 8.89
N GLY A 18 0.37 -5.12 9.88
CA GLY A 18 -0.01 -5.52 11.23
C GLY A 18 -1.46 -6.00 11.35
N ASP A 19 -1.80 -6.47 12.56
CA ASP A 19 -3.15 -6.91 12.95
C ASP A 19 -4.23 -5.89 12.59
N GLU A 20 -3.87 -4.62 12.62
CA GLU A 20 -4.79 -3.49 12.47
C GLU A 20 -5.51 -3.48 11.14
N LEU A 21 -4.91 -4.10 10.11
CA LEU A 21 -5.55 -4.24 8.81
C LEU A 21 -5.75 -5.70 8.40
N ASP A 22 -4.71 -6.53 8.36
CA ASP A 22 -4.84 -7.90 7.84
C ASP A 22 -5.83 -8.73 8.69
N ARG A 23 -5.78 -8.59 10.02
CA ARG A 23 -6.70 -9.29 10.91
C ARG A 23 -8.10 -8.73 10.80
N VAL A 24 -8.25 -7.41 10.83
CA VAL A 24 -9.58 -6.77 10.75
C VAL A 24 -10.29 -7.15 9.47
N LEU A 25 -9.60 -7.06 8.32
CA LEU A 25 -10.15 -7.44 7.02
C LEU A 25 -10.44 -8.94 6.89
N ALA A 26 -9.60 -9.78 7.49
CA ALA A 26 -9.85 -11.21 7.59
C ALA A 26 -11.11 -11.49 8.43
N CYS A 27 -11.25 -10.88 9.61
CA CYS A 27 -12.36 -11.12 10.53
C CYS A 27 -13.72 -10.72 9.94
N ILE A 28 -13.78 -9.65 9.14
CA ILE A 28 -15.03 -9.22 8.49
C ILE A 28 -15.32 -9.99 7.19
N GLU A 29 -14.38 -10.83 6.73
CA GLU A 29 -14.46 -11.59 5.46
C GLU A 29 -14.77 -10.70 4.23
N ARG A 30 -14.18 -9.50 4.20
CA ARG A 30 -14.40 -8.50 3.12
C ARG A 30 -13.21 -8.35 2.18
N LEU A 31 -12.22 -9.24 2.28
CA LEU A 31 -11.05 -9.25 1.42
C LEU A 31 -11.25 -10.29 0.31
N LYS A 32 -11.18 -9.87 -0.96
CA LYS A 32 -11.32 -10.74 -2.13
C LYS A 32 -9.97 -11.17 -2.70
N LEU A 33 -8.99 -10.27 -2.67
CA LEU A 33 -7.65 -10.47 -3.21
C LEU A 33 -6.62 -9.78 -2.31
N LYS A 34 -5.48 -10.45 -2.04
CA LYS A 34 -4.31 -9.88 -1.37
C LYS A 34 -3.06 -10.03 -2.23
N ILE A 35 -2.29 -8.95 -2.38
CA ILE A 35 -0.98 -8.89 -3.07
C ILE A 35 -0.05 -8.00 -2.24
N PRO A 36 1.29 -8.19 -2.24
CA PRO A 36 2.06 -9.35 -2.73
C PRO A 36 2.45 -10.32 -1.62
N TYR A 37 2.26 -9.93 -0.36
CA TYR A 37 2.75 -10.67 0.79
C TYR A 37 1.79 -10.50 1.97
N GLN A 38 1.75 -11.48 2.86
CA GLN A 38 1.07 -11.42 4.16
C GLN A 38 1.76 -12.40 5.12
N SER A 39 1.73 -12.07 6.41
CA SER A 39 2.27 -12.94 7.47
C SER A 39 1.22 -13.34 8.51
N HIS A 40 0.06 -12.68 8.53
CA HIS A 40 -0.94 -12.84 9.59
C HIS A 40 -1.67 -14.20 9.54
N SER A 41 -1.79 -14.87 10.68
CA SER A 41 -2.33 -16.24 10.76
C SER A 41 -3.79 -16.35 10.32
N ASP A 42 -4.62 -15.36 10.65
CA ASP A 42 -6.05 -15.41 10.31
C ASP A 42 -6.29 -15.22 8.81
N LEU A 43 -5.52 -14.34 8.16
CA LEU A 43 -5.58 -14.18 6.71
C LEU A 43 -5.08 -15.45 6.00
N ARG A 44 -3.99 -16.04 6.49
CA ARG A 44 -3.46 -17.32 5.97
C ARG A 44 -4.48 -18.46 6.01
N LYS A 45 -5.28 -18.55 7.08
CA LYS A 45 -6.37 -19.54 7.16
C LYS A 45 -7.40 -19.33 6.06
N LEU A 46 -7.82 -18.09 5.81
CA LEU A 46 -8.80 -17.78 4.78
C LEU A 46 -8.27 -18.04 3.37
N ILE A 47 -7.01 -17.72 3.12
CA ILE A 47 -6.32 -18.03 1.85
C ILE A 47 -6.30 -19.55 1.62
N ASN A 48 -5.87 -20.32 2.62
CA ASN A 48 -5.79 -21.78 2.52
C ASN A 48 -7.16 -22.45 2.40
N GLN A 49 -8.24 -21.78 2.80
CA GLN A 49 -9.63 -22.22 2.61
C GLN A 49 -10.21 -21.79 1.24
N GLY A 50 -9.46 -21.08 0.41
CA GLY A 50 -9.94 -20.55 -0.86
C GLY A 50 -10.94 -19.40 -0.73
N LYS A 51 -11.08 -18.80 0.47
CA LYS A 51 -11.99 -17.66 0.71
C LYS A 51 -11.42 -16.33 0.23
N VAL A 52 -10.09 -16.23 0.17
CA VAL A 52 -9.36 -15.03 -0.28
C VAL A 52 -8.37 -15.44 -1.36
N ASN A 53 -8.40 -14.78 -2.51
CA ASN A 53 -7.37 -14.97 -3.52
C ASN A 53 -6.06 -14.33 -3.03
N PHE A 54 -4.95 -15.02 -3.23
CA PHE A 54 -3.64 -14.51 -2.86
C PHE A 54 -2.68 -14.69 -4.03
N ILE A 55 -1.94 -13.63 -4.34
CA ILE A 55 -0.91 -13.65 -5.39
C ILE A 55 0.39 -13.19 -4.75
N ASP A 56 1.31 -14.14 -4.55
CA ASP A 56 2.66 -13.90 -4.09
C ASP A 56 3.59 -13.61 -5.28
N ILE A 57 4.08 -12.38 -5.34
CA ILE A 57 5.00 -11.94 -6.40
C ILE A 57 6.23 -11.29 -5.78
N HIS A 58 7.31 -11.29 -6.55
CA HIS A 58 8.51 -10.53 -6.19
C HIS A 58 8.15 -9.06 -5.90
N LEU A 59 8.50 -8.59 -4.71
CA LEU A 59 8.11 -7.26 -4.22
C LEU A 59 8.53 -6.14 -5.19
N CYS A 60 9.71 -6.27 -5.80
CA CYS A 60 10.24 -5.33 -6.78
C CYS A 60 9.41 -5.23 -8.07
N HIS A 61 8.59 -6.24 -8.41
CA HIS A 61 7.75 -6.23 -9.62
C HIS A 61 6.36 -5.65 -9.40
N VAL A 62 5.91 -5.48 -8.15
CA VAL A 62 4.55 -5.01 -7.83
C VAL A 62 4.28 -3.65 -8.44
N SER A 63 5.17 -2.68 -8.21
CA SER A 63 5.03 -1.32 -8.73
C SER A 63 5.00 -1.31 -10.25
N ARG A 64 5.81 -2.17 -10.89
CA ARG A 64 5.85 -2.33 -12.34
C ARG A 64 4.53 -2.91 -12.88
N TYR A 65 4.06 -4.01 -12.32
CA TYR A 65 2.82 -4.67 -12.77
C TYR A 65 1.58 -3.80 -12.59
N ILE A 66 1.54 -2.96 -11.55
CA ILE A 66 0.48 -1.96 -11.39
C ILE A 66 0.56 -0.91 -12.51
N ARG A 67 1.75 -0.40 -12.82
CA ARG A 67 1.96 0.63 -13.86
C ARG A 67 1.76 0.10 -15.28
N GLU A 68 2.01 -1.18 -15.51
CA GLU A 68 1.76 -1.88 -16.79
C GLU A 68 0.31 -2.39 -16.90
N GLU A 69 -0.56 -2.06 -15.93
CA GLU A 69 -1.98 -2.44 -15.91
C GLU A 69 -2.23 -3.96 -16.01
N ILE A 70 -1.25 -4.78 -15.58
CA ILE A 70 -1.38 -6.25 -15.52
C ILE A 70 -2.42 -6.63 -14.47
N PHE A 71 -2.46 -5.87 -13.38
CA PHE A 71 -3.49 -5.99 -12.36
C PHE A 71 -4.57 -4.93 -12.55
N SER A 72 -5.72 -5.17 -11.91
CA SER A 72 -6.83 -4.24 -11.94
C SER A 72 -6.43 -2.85 -11.41
N SER A 73 -6.96 -1.80 -12.04
CA SER A 73 -6.67 -0.39 -11.75
C SER A 73 -6.84 -0.03 -10.26
N ILE A 74 -6.00 0.84 -9.71
CA ILE A 74 -6.19 1.29 -8.33
C ILE A 74 -7.28 2.36 -8.25
N ASP A 75 -8.32 2.13 -7.44
CA ASP A 75 -9.40 3.08 -7.22
C ASP A 75 -9.09 4.05 -6.08
N VAL A 76 -8.51 3.56 -4.98
CA VAL A 76 -8.15 4.38 -3.81
C VAL A 76 -6.75 4.03 -3.35
N ALA A 77 -5.93 5.05 -3.08
CA ALA A 77 -4.68 4.90 -2.34
C ALA A 77 -4.86 5.49 -0.94
N ILE A 78 -4.48 4.74 0.08
CA ILE A 78 -4.29 5.22 1.45
C ILE A 78 -2.79 5.16 1.75
N VAL A 79 -2.23 6.29 2.16
CA VAL A 79 -0.79 6.45 2.39
C VAL A 79 -0.60 7.05 3.77
N GLU A 80 0.18 6.38 4.59
CA GLU A 80 0.68 6.98 5.82
C GLU A 80 1.87 7.87 5.44
N THR A 81 1.76 9.16 5.72
CA THR A 81 2.82 10.12 5.36
C THR A 81 2.72 11.38 6.20
N SER A 82 3.88 11.98 6.45
CA SER A 82 3.96 13.28 7.10
C SER A 82 3.46 14.43 6.23
N LEU A 83 3.35 14.26 4.90
CA LEU A 83 2.81 15.25 3.95
C LEU A 83 2.33 14.59 2.65
N ALA A 84 1.09 14.84 2.23
CA ALA A 84 0.66 14.77 0.83
C ALA A 84 -0.70 15.45 0.65
N LYS A 85 -1.09 15.63 -0.62
CA LYS A 85 -2.25 16.45 -0.92
C LYS A 85 -3.26 15.91 -1.86
N ASP A 86 -3.15 14.80 -2.60
CA ASP A 86 -4.40 14.25 -3.14
C ASP A 86 -4.55 12.67 -3.29
N ILE A 87 -5.02 12.01 -2.21
CA ILE A 87 -5.04 10.58 -1.77
C ILE A 87 -5.82 10.55 -0.41
N TYR A 88 -6.17 9.42 0.21
CA TYR A 88 -6.54 9.45 1.65
C TYR A 88 -5.25 9.33 2.46
N ILE A 89 -4.98 10.30 3.34
CA ILE A 89 -3.73 10.31 4.10
C ILE A 89 -4.00 10.02 5.56
N GLU A 90 -3.18 9.16 6.12
CA GLU A 90 -3.00 9.08 7.56
C GLU A 90 -1.76 9.89 7.94
N LEU A 91 -1.96 10.97 8.70
CA LEU A 91 -0.90 11.79 9.27
C LEU A 91 -0.73 11.39 10.75
N ASN A 92 0.31 10.61 11.01
CA ASN A 92 0.57 10.01 12.32
C ASN A 92 1.56 10.85 13.13
N GLU A 93 1.10 11.42 14.24
CA GLU A 93 1.89 12.26 15.15
C GLU A 93 2.92 11.47 15.98
N ALA A 94 2.82 10.14 16.03
CA ALA A 94 3.84 9.31 16.68
C ALA A 94 5.16 9.30 15.90
N HIS A 95 5.13 9.68 14.61
CA HIS A 95 6.31 9.75 13.75
C HIS A 95 7.00 11.12 13.85
N SER A 96 8.32 11.10 14.08
CA SER A 96 9.11 12.32 14.13
C SER A 96 9.15 13.01 12.77
N LEU A 97 9.04 14.34 12.77
CA LEU A 97 9.24 15.16 11.58
C LEU A 97 10.67 15.04 11.01
N ASP A 98 11.64 14.58 11.81
CA ASP A 98 13.01 14.33 11.37
C ASP A 98 13.08 13.23 10.28
N MET A 99 12.07 12.36 10.20
CA MET A 99 11.97 11.33 9.16
C MET A 99 11.75 11.91 7.76
N LYS A 100 11.39 13.20 7.65
CA LYS A 100 11.10 13.87 6.38
C LYS A 100 12.22 13.72 5.35
N ASN A 101 13.48 13.72 5.79
CA ASN A 101 14.64 13.66 4.90
C ASN A 101 15.31 12.27 4.85
N LEU A 102 14.73 11.26 5.51
CA LEU A 102 15.33 9.93 5.58
C LEU A 102 15.24 9.18 4.25
N HIS A 103 14.11 9.32 3.56
CA HIS A 103 13.76 8.55 2.37
C HIS A 103 14.51 9.01 1.10
N ASP A 104 14.60 8.12 0.11
CA ASP A 104 15.02 8.42 -1.25
C ASP A 104 14.09 7.71 -2.25
N ASN A 105 13.16 8.47 -2.83
CA ASN A 105 12.05 7.91 -3.60
C ASN A 105 12.29 8.06 -5.10
N TYR A 106 12.94 7.09 -5.73
CA TYR A 106 13.16 7.07 -7.18
C TYR A 106 12.07 6.28 -7.93
N LEU A 107 11.48 6.89 -8.96
CA LEU A 107 10.54 6.22 -9.86
C LEU A 107 11.16 6.05 -11.25
N PRO A 108 11.57 4.84 -11.66
CA PRO A 108 12.15 4.61 -12.98
C PRO A 108 11.10 4.77 -14.08
N GLU A 109 11.51 5.21 -15.27
CA GLU A 109 10.67 5.21 -16.48
C GLU A 109 10.29 3.77 -16.89
N LEU A 110 9.09 3.58 -17.44
CA LEU A 110 8.71 2.25 -17.97
C LEU A 110 9.43 1.99 -19.29
N TYR A 111 9.71 0.72 -19.57
CA TYR A 111 10.28 0.27 -20.85
C TYR A 111 11.60 0.94 -21.23
N THR A 112 12.35 1.43 -20.24
CA THR A 112 13.68 1.99 -20.44
C THR A 112 14.75 0.95 -20.16
N GLU A 113 15.79 0.92 -20.99
CA GLU A 113 17.04 0.19 -20.71
C GLU A 113 18.03 1.06 -19.92
N ARG A 114 17.65 2.29 -19.56
CA ARG A 114 18.49 3.15 -18.74
C ARG A 114 18.76 2.48 -17.39
N SER A 115 20.04 2.38 -17.06
CA SER A 115 20.50 1.96 -15.75
C SER A 115 19.95 2.89 -14.66
N ILE A 116 19.67 2.32 -13.49
CA ILE A 116 19.45 3.08 -12.27
C ILE A 116 20.84 3.45 -11.75
N ASN A 117 21.13 4.74 -11.64
CA ASN A 117 22.47 5.25 -11.31
C ASN A 117 22.76 5.15 -9.81
N ILE A 118 22.78 3.93 -9.25
CA ILE A 118 23.19 3.63 -7.87
C ILE A 118 24.49 2.85 -7.96
N ASP A 119 25.58 3.45 -7.50
CA ASP A 119 26.91 2.85 -7.49
C ASP A 119 27.33 2.44 -6.06
N TYR A 120 26.82 3.15 -5.05
CA TYR A 120 27.11 2.93 -3.63
C TYR A 120 25.84 2.77 -2.79
N VAL A 121 25.99 2.14 -1.61
CA VAL A 121 24.87 1.81 -0.71
C VAL A 121 24.20 3.03 -0.08
N ASP A 122 24.89 4.17 -0.08
CA ASP A 122 24.46 5.44 0.50
C ASP A 122 24.16 6.53 -0.54
N ASP A 123 24.18 6.18 -1.83
CA ASP A 123 23.79 7.09 -2.91
C ASP A 123 22.33 7.54 -2.73
N ARG A 124 22.11 8.85 -2.86
CA ARG A 124 20.78 9.45 -2.95
C ARG A 124 20.56 9.97 -4.35
N ILE A 125 19.67 9.33 -5.09
CA ILE A 125 19.50 9.56 -6.53
C ILE A 125 18.18 10.28 -6.85
N SER A 126 17.37 10.60 -5.84
CA SER A 126 16.03 11.15 -6.01
C SER A 126 15.62 12.09 -4.87
N THR A 127 14.31 12.22 -4.64
CA THR A 127 13.70 13.13 -3.66
C THR A 127 13.28 12.40 -2.40
N PRO A 128 13.34 13.06 -1.23
CA PRO A 128 12.88 12.49 0.03
C PRO A 128 11.35 12.41 0.13
N ASP A 129 10.62 13.13 -0.72
CA ASP A 129 9.16 13.15 -0.77
C ASP A 129 8.58 12.44 -2.01
N VAL A 130 7.33 11.98 -1.88
CA VAL A 130 6.51 11.46 -2.98
C VAL A 130 5.63 12.59 -3.51
N ARG A 131 5.83 12.94 -4.79
CA ARG A 131 5.05 14.01 -5.44
C ARG A 131 3.67 13.51 -5.84
N VAL A 132 2.63 14.21 -5.40
CA VAL A 132 1.24 13.93 -5.73
C VAL A 132 0.54 15.21 -6.20
N ASN A 133 -0.37 15.10 -7.16
CA ASN A 133 -1.17 16.23 -7.63
C ASN A 133 -2.21 16.60 -6.56
N PRO A 134 -2.19 17.83 -5.98
CA PRO A 134 -3.21 18.39 -5.07
C PRO A 134 -4.63 18.55 -5.64
N LYS A 135 -5.19 17.61 -6.43
CA LYS A 135 -6.65 17.57 -6.78
C LYS A 135 -7.40 16.20 -6.68
N ARG A 136 -6.68 15.11 -6.40
CA ARG A 136 -7.01 13.71 -5.99
C ARG A 136 -7.17 13.20 -4.46
N ILE A 137 -7.21 14.00 -3.37
CA ILE A 137 -7.24 13.98 -1.86
C ILE A 137 -8.67 14.17 -1.67
N LYS A 138 -9.13 13.26 -0.87
CA LYS A 138 -10.50 13.23 -0.46
C LYS A 138 -10.55 13.35 1.06
N GLY A 139 -9.45 13.07 1.78
CA GLY A 139 -9.33 13.39 3.20
C GLY A 139 -7.92 13.20 3.77
N ILE A 140 -7.71 13.82 4.94
CA ILE A 140 -6.55 13.61 5.81
C ILE A 140 -7.12 13.17 7.17
N VAL A 141 -6.61 12.07 7.70
CA VAL A 141 -6.95 11.49 8.99
C VAL A 141 -5.75 11.68 9.91
N LEU A 142 -5.94 12.34 11.05
CA LEU A 142 -4.89 12.50 12.05
C LEU A 142 -4.89 11.28 12.98
N THR A 143 -3.73 10.71 13.23
CA THR A 143 -3.54 9.60 14.17
C THR A 143 -2.33 9.83 15.07
N ASN A 144 -2.20 9.05 16.13
CA ASN A 144 -1.04 9.07 17.01
C ASN A 144 -0.83 7.65 17.54
N LYS A 145 -0.12 6.84 16.77
CA LYS A 145 0.02 5.41 17.01
C LYS A 145 1.40 4.89 16.64
N TYR A 146 2.00 4.13 17.54
CA TYR A 146 3.26 3.43 17.27
C TYR A 146 3.03 2.19 16.41
N ASP A 147 4.00 1.88 15.55
CA ASP A 147 3.96 0.69 14.73
C ASP A 147 3.99 -0.60 15.55
N SER A 148 3.33 -1.62 14.99
CA SER A 148 3.53 -3.00 15.40
C SER A 148 4.82 -3.57 14.81
N SER A 149 5.32 -4.67 15.37
CA SER A 149 6.53 -5.39 14.91
C SER A 149 6.45 -5.94 13.47
N SER A 150 5.32 -5.78 12.77
CA SER A 150 4.98 -6.44 11.51
C SER A 150 5.29 -5.62 10.24
N GLY A 151 5.80 -4.39 10.38
CA GLY A 151 6.25 -3.53 9.28
C GLY A 151 5.55 -2.17 9.21
N HIS A 152 6.27 -1.17 8.70
CA HIS A 152 5.77 0.19 8.43
C HIS A 152 4.92 0.23 7.15
N TYR A 153 3.86 1.02 7.17
CA TYR A 153 2.90 1.15 6.08
C TYR A 153 3.33 2.24 5.10
N LEU A 154 3.54 1.89 3.83
CA LEU A 154 3.81 2.92 2.81
C LEU A 154 2.63 3.11 1.84
N PHE A 155 1.87 2.06 1.52
CA PHE A 155 0.74 2.16 0.58
C PHE A 155 -0.32 1.08 0.82
N TYR A 156 -1.59 1.47 0.85
CA TYR A 156 -2.73 0.60 0.62
C TYR A 156 -3.40 1.02 -0.68
N LEU A 157 -3.58 0.09 -1.60
CA LEU A 157 -4.28 0.37 -2.85
C LEU A 157 -5.51 -0.55 -2.92
N PHE A 158 -6.69 0.06 -3.05
CA PHE A 158 -7.97 -0.61 -3.10
C PHE A 158 -8.49 -0.61 -4.53
N ASN A 159 -9.08 -1.74 -4.93
CA ASN A 159 -9.91 -1.83 -6.13
C ASN A 159 -11.29 -2.43 -5.76
N ASN A 160 -12.35 -1.74 -6.19
CA ASN A 160 -13.77 -2.00 -5.94
C ASN A 160 -14.54 -2.44 -7.21
N LYS A 161 -13.88 -2.83 -8.31
CA LYS A 161 -14.61 -3.39 -9.46
C LYS A 161 -15.28 -4.71 -9.09
N ILE A 162 -16.58 -4.59 -8.86
CA ILE A 162 -17.57 -5.65 -8.80
C ILE A 162 -17.58 -6.33 -10.18
N CYS A 163 -17.33 -7.64 -10.20
CA CYS A 163 -17.84 -8.48 -11.29
C CYS A 163 -19.24 -8.93 -10.90
#